data_AF-A0A259K067-F1
#
_entry.id   AF-A0A259K067-F1
#
_cell.length_a   1.000
_cell.length_b   1.000
_cell.length_c   1.000
_cell.angle_alpha   90.00
_cell.angle_beta   90.00
_cell.angle_gamma   90.00
#
_symmetry.space_group_name_H-M   'P 1'
#
loop_
_entity.id
_entity.type
_entity.pdbx_description
1 polymer ?
#
loop_
_entity_poly.entity_id
_entity_poly.type
_entity_poly.pdbx_seq_one_letter_code
_entity_poly.pdbx_strand_id
1 'polypeptide(L)'
;MTYQTEISALRTAINEQGAPWNAIDAENAARMKLQNRFPTGLDIARYTAKIMREDMAAYDADPANYTQSLGCWHGFIAQQKMIAIKKHFG
;
A
#
# COMPACT_ATOMS: atom_id res chain seq x y z
N MET A 1 -5.84 -6.99 5.25
CA MET A 1 -6.69 -6.23 6.18
C MET A 1 -7.77 -5.55 5.35
N THR A 2 -9.04 -5.75 5.69
CA THR A 2 -10.15 -5.05 5.03
C THR A 2 -10.49 -3.80 5.83
N TYR A 3 -11.12 -2.82 5.18
CA TYR A 3 -11.51 -1.57 5.82
C TYR A 3 -12.34 -1.78 7.09
N GLN A 4 -13.34 -2.67 7.01
CA GLN A 4 -14.24 -2.97 8.11
C GLN A 4 -13.54 -3.64 9.29
N THR A 5 -12.54 -4.49 9.04
CA THR A 5 -11.77 -5.12 10.12
C THR A 5 -11.00 -4.09 10.94
N GLU A 6 -10.39 -3.08 10.30
CA GLU A 6 -9.65 -2.03 11.03
C GLU A 6 -10.59 -1.15 11.86
N ILE A 7 -11.77 -0.80 11.34
CA ILE A 7 -12.77 -0.05 12.10
C ILE A 7 -13.18 -0.83 13.35
N SER A 8 -13.51 -2.12 13.21
CA SER A 8 -13.92 -2.95 14.35
C SER A 8 -12.81 -3.11 15.40
N ALA A 9 -11.57 -3.29 14.96
CA ALA A 9 -10.41 -3.38 15.86
C ALA A 9 -10.21 -2.08 16.64
N LEU A 10 -10.29 -0.93 15.97
CA LEU A 10 -10.15 0.39 16.60
C LEU A 10 -11.31 0.71 17.54
N ARG A 11 -12.56 0.38 17.17
CA ARG A 11 -13.71 0.52 18.08
C ARG A 11 -13.52 -0.28 19.36
N THR A 12 -13.02 -1.51 19.24
CA THR A 12 -12.74 -2.36 20.41
C THR A 12 -11.69 -1.70 21.30
N ALA A 13 -10.56 -1.28 20.74
CA ALA A 13 -9.49 -0.62 21.49
C ALA A 13 -9.95 0.69 22.16
N ILE A 14 -10.74 1.52 21.47
CA ILE A 14 -11.28 2.77 22.03
C ILE A 14 -12.22 2.49 23.20
N ASN A 15 -13.12 1.51 23.06
CA ASN A 15 -14.04 1.12 24.12
C ASN A 15 -13.31 0.58 25.35
N GLU A 16 -12.21 -0.17 25.17
CA GLU A 16 -11.37 -0.68 26.26
C GLU A 16 -10.68 0.45 27.06
N GLN A 17 -10.29 1.54 26.40
CA GLN A 17 -9.68 2.70 27.07
C GLN A 17 -10.70 3.63 27.73
N GLY A 18 -11.97 3.57 27.30
CA GLY A 18 -13.10 4.25 27.94
C GLY A 18 -13.08 5.78 27.79
N ALA A 19 -13.59 6.48 28.81
CA ALA A 19 -13.88 7.91 28.77
C ALA A 19 -12.74 8.82 28.23
N PRO A 20 -11.44 8.57 28.54
CA PRO A 20 -10.35 9.37 27.99
C PRO A 20 -10.25 9.37 26.45
N TRP A 21 -10.78 8.35 25.77
CA TRP A 21 -10.67 8.18 24.31
C TRP A 21 -11.98 8.48 23.55
N ASN A 22 -13.01 9.00 24.23
CA ASN A 22 -14.32 9.27 23.63
C ASN A 22 -14.32 10.21 22.41
N ALA A 23 -13.28 11.04 22.25
CA ALA A 23 -13.15 11.96 21.12
C ALA A 23 -12.53 11.32 19.86
N ILE A 24 -12.04 10.07 19.93
CA ILE A 24 -11.41 9.39 18.80
C ILE A 24 -12.48 8.76 17.91
N ASP A 25 -12.53 9.17 16.65
CA ASP A 25 -13.37 8.52 15.65
C ASP A 25 -12.63 7.30 15.05
N ALA A 26 -13.19 6.11 15.29
CA ALA A 26 -12.60 4.85 14.87
C ALA A 26 -12.49 4.71 13.35
N GLU A 27 -13.42 5.30 12.59
CA GLU A 27 -13.42 5.23 11.13
C GLU A 27 -12.32 6.10 10.54
N ASN A 28 -12.17 7.33 11.04
CA ASN A 28 -11.10 8.24 10.65
C ASN A 28 -9.72 7.64 10.99
N ALA A 29 -9.56 7.08 12.18
CA ALA A 29 -8.32 6.39 12.56
C ALA A 29 -8.03 5.17 11.64
N ALA A 30 -9.07 4.40 11.25
CA ALA A 30 -8.92 3.29 10.31
C ALA A 30 -8.46 3.78 8.93
N ARG A 31 -9.02 4.88 8.43
CA ARG A 31 -8.60 5.50 7.16
C ARG A 31 -7.12 5.91 7.20
N MET A 32 -6.68 6.57 8.29
CA MET A 32 -5.28 6.97 8.47
C MET A 32 -4.34 5.75 8.41
N LYS A 33 -4.69 4.66 9.10
CA LYS A 33 -3.90 3.43 9.11
C LYS A 33 -3.81 2.79 7.73
N LEU A 34 -4.91 2.71 7.00
CA LEU A 34 -4.95 2.11 5.65
C LEU A 34 -4.25 2.96 4.59
N GLN A 35 -4.29 4.29 4.73
CA GLN A 35 -3.54 5.22 3.88
C GLN A 35 -2.02 5.03 4.08
N ASN A 36 -1.59 4.57 5.26
CA ASN A 36 -0.21 4.17 5.53
C ASN A 36 -0.01 2.64 5.44
N ARG A 37 -0.33 2.06 4.28
CA ARG A 37 -0.24 0.60 4.04
C ARG A 37 1.16 0.01 4.24
N PHE A 38 2.21 0.80 4.05
CA PHE A 38 3.61 0.38 4.18
C PHE A 38 4.30 1.21 5.27
N PRO A 39 4.25 0.78 6.54
CA PRO A 39 4.76 1.55 7.66
C PRO A 39 6.28 1.72 7.64
N THR A 40 7.01 0.77 7.05
CA THR A 40 8.47 0.79 6.97
C THR A 40 8.99 0.53 5.57
N GLY A 41 10.21 0.98 5.29
CA GLY A 41 10.89 0.68 4.03
C GLY A 41 11.15 -0.81 3.82
N LEU A 42 11.29 -1.60 4.89
CA LEU A 42 11.44 -3.06 4.79
C LEU A 42 10.17 -3.73 4.26
N ASP A 43 9.00 -3.19 4.59
CA ASP A 43 7.73 -3.71 4.08
C ASP A 43 7.58 -3.44 2.59
N ILE A 44 8.01 -2.25 2.13
CA ILE A 44 8.09 -1.92 0.70
C ILE A 44 9.05 -2.89 0.00
N ALA A 45 10.25 -3.08 0.54
CA ALA A 45 11.28 -3.93 -0.06
C ALA A 45 10.82 -5.39 -0.20
N ARG A 46 10.21 -5.97 0.85
CA ARG A 46 9.67 -7.34 0.80
C ARG A 46 8.56 -7.47 -0.24
N TYR A 47 7.65 -6.48 -0.27
CA TYR A 47 6.52 -6.48 -1.20
C TYR A 47 6.98 -6.41 -2.65
N THR A 48 7.88 -5.48 -2.99
CA THR A 48 8.35 -5.30 -4.37
C THR A 48 9.32 -6.40 -4.80
N ALA A 49 10.14 -6.95 -3.90
CA ALA A 49 11.00 -8.09 -4.21
C ALA A 49 10.19 -9.33 -4.61
N LYS A 50 9.05 -9.57 -3.93
CA LYS A 50 8.13 -10.66 -4.29
C LYS A 50 7.58 -10.46 -5.71
N ILE A 51 7.08 -9.27 -6.03
CA ILE A 51 6.53 -8.95 -7.37
C ILE A 51 7.60 -9.19 -8.45
N MET A 52 8.81 -8.65 -8.24
CA MET A 52 9.89 -8.84 -9.21
C MET A 52 10.23 -10.32 -9.45
N ARG A 53 10.18 -11.17 -8.43
CA ARG A 53 10.40 -12.62 -8.58
C ARG A 53 9.26 -13.31 -9.34
N GLU A 54 8.03 -12.89 -9.11
CA GLU A 54 6.86 -13.37 -9.87
C GLU A 54 6.98 -12.96 -11.35
N ASP A 55 7.36 -11.71 -11.62
CA ASP A 55 7.59 -11.21 -12.97
C ASP A 55 8.72 -11.97 -13.70
N MET A 56 9.80 -12.29 -13.01
CA MET A 56 10.90 -13.12 -13.57
C MET A 56 10.40 -14.51 -13.97
N ALA A 57 9.63 -15.17 -13.10
CA ALA A 57 9.07 -16.49 -13.40
C ALA A 57 8.07 -16.44 -14.57
N ALA A 58 7.29 -15.36 -14.68
CA ALA A 58 6.38 -15.14 -15.80
C ALA A 58 7.13 -14.95 -17.14
N TYR A 59 8.26 -14.24 -17.12
CA TYR A 59 9.13 -14.08 -18.28
C TYR A 59 9.81 -15.40 -18.69
N ASP A 60 10.29 -16.18 -17.72
CA ASP A 60 10.89 -17.49 -17.98
C ASP A 60 9.90 -18.46 -18.67
N ALA A 61 8.61 -18.36 -18.31
CA ALA A 61 7.55 -19.15 -18.93
C ALA A 61 7.14 -18.62 -20.32
N ASP A 62 7.13 -17.30 -20.50
CA ASP A 62 6.80 -16.64 -21.77
C ASP A 62 7.53 -15.28 -21.89
N PRO A 63 8.50 -15.16 -22.81
CA PRO A 63 9.28 -13.93 -23.00
C PRO A 63 8.46 -12.70 -23.41
N ALA A 64 7.21 -12.87 -23.88
CA ALA A 64 6.31 -11.74 -24.13
C ALA A 64 5.92 -11.00 -22.85
N ASN A 65 6.04 -11.63 -21.67
CA ASN A 65 5.76 -11.03 -20.36
C ASN A 65 6.98 -10.29 -19.77
N TYR A 66 7.63 -9.46 -20.58
CA TYR A 66 8.73 -8.61 -20.10
C TYR A 66 8.19 -7.41 -19.30
N THR A 67 9.05 -6.81 -18.47
CA THR A 67 8.73 -5.60 -17.71
C THR A 67 9.52 -4.39 -18.23
N GLN A 68 9.02 -3.19 -17.95
CA GLN A 68 9.64 -1.93 -18.42
C GLN A 68 9.76 -0.92 -17.29
N SER A 69 10.73 -0.01 -17.42
CA SER A 69 10.86 1.13 -16.52
C SER A 69 11.45 2.34 -17.24
N LEU A 70 11.26 3.52 -16.65
CA LEU A 70 11.97 4.75 -17.00
C LEU A 70 12.67 5.26 -15.74
N GLY A 71 13.93 5.68 -15.88
CA GLY A 71 14.69 6.29 -14.81
C GLY A 71 14.01 7.56 -14.29
N CYS A 72 13.97 7.74 -12.98
CA CYS A 72 13.42 8.93 -12.35
C CYS A 72 14.47 9.52 -11.41
N TRP A 73 14.91 10.74 -11.70
CA TRP A 73 15.96 11.43 -10.95
C TRP A 73 15.46 12.09 -9.66
N HIS A 74 14.14 12.14 -9.44
CA HIS A 74 13.52 12.69 -8.23
C HIS A 74 12.21 11.98 -7.89
N GLY A 75 11.85 11.96 -6.60
CA GLY A 75 10.65 11.29 -6.09
C GLY A 75 9.35 11.82 -6.71
N PHE A 76 9.26 13.13 -6.95
CA PHE A 76 8.09 13.73 -7.62
C PHE A 76 7.90 13.21 -9.05
N ILE A 77 8.99 13.01 -9.80
CA ILE A 77 8.93 12.46 -11.16
C ILE A 77 8.46 11.00 -11.12
N ALA A 78 8.98 10.21 -10.17
CA ALA A 78 8.54 8.82 -9.97
C ALA A 78 7.04 8.76 -9.62
N GLN A 79 6.56 9.67 -8.77
CA GLN A 79 5.14 9.77 -8.41
C GLN A 79 4.26 10.08 -9.63
N GLN A 80 4.62 11.11 -10.41
CA GLN A 80 3.85 11.47 -11.61
C GLN A 80 3.86 10.34 -12.66
N LYS A 81 4.99 9.65 -12.83
CA LYS A 81 5.08 8.46 -13.69
C LYS A 81 4.05 7.41 -13.29
N MET A 82 3.98 7.04 -12.01
CA MET A 82 3.05 6.00 -11.55
C MET A 82 1.58 6.46 -11.60
N ILE A 83 1.27 7.72 -11.31
CA ILE A 83 -0.08 8.27 -11.48
C ILE A 83 -0.53 8.20 -12.94
N ALA A 84 0.34 8.59 -13.89
CA ALA A 84 0.03 8.53 -15.31
C ALA A 84 -0.18 7.09 -15.81
N ILE A 85 0.68 6.15 -15.39
CA ILE A 85 0.50 4.72 -15.74
C ILE A 85 -0.87 4.24 -15.31
N LYS A 86 -1.26 4.49 -14.05
CA LYS A 86 -2.56 4.07 -13.53
C LYS A 86 -3.74 4.80 -14.18
N LYS A 87 -3.57 6.04 -14.63
CA LYS A 87 -4.63 6.81 -15.30
C LYS A 87 -4.95 6.27 -16.69
N HIS A 88 -3.93 5.80 -17.41
CA HIS A 88 -4.04 5.47 -18.84
C HIS A 88 -4.04 3.97 -19.15
N PHE A 89 -3.45 3.15 -18.28
CA PHE A 89 -3.30 1.71 -18.48
C PHE A 89 -3.90 0.88 -17.34
N GLY A 90 -4.64 1.50 -16.44
CA GLY A 90 -5.20 0.87 -15.24
C GLY A 90 -6.59 1.35 -14.88
#